data_AF-A0A9W9RH03-F1
#
_entry.id   AF-A0A9W9RH03-F1
#
_cell.length_a   1.000
_cell.length_b   1.000
_cell.length_c   1.000
_cell.angle_alpha   90.00
_cell.angle_beta   90.00
_cell.angle_gamma   90.00
#
_symmetry.space_group_name_H-M   'P 1'
#
loop_
_entity.id
_entity.type
_entity.pdbx_description
1 polymer ?
#
loop_
_entity_poly.entity_id
_entity_poly.type
_entity_poly.pdbx_seq_one_letter_code
_entity_poly.pdbx_strand_id
1 'polypeptide(L)'
;MHCSTSGVAGSDGPVSTAAEVLAFAKQHGLPVAIKAVHGGGGRGLKVAWAMEDVVEAYESSVREATAAFGRGECFVERYLHRPRHIEAQVLAEKHGKVLVLRTRDCSVQRRHQKLIEEAPAPFPSTEQERKIHDAAKRICAAAGYSSVSTVEFLLGADGSISFLEVNTRLQVEHAVTEETTGIDIVSEQFRIAEGLPLGITEAPVSRGHSIEFRINAEDPGHGFLPTPGTITAFEPPSGPGVRVDSGDVTGSTVPAVYDSLMAKLIVSGATRDQALARARRALQEFRIAGLPQSYHSTVRCLRQMTLLVTVASKSIPAGSRLISPRLLLQQSALTQFLSLQSLGRVWK
;
A
#
# COMPACT_ATOMS: atom_id res chain seq x y z
N MET A 1 5.43 -23.97 -7.03
CA MET A 1 4.12 -24.11 -6.36
C MET A 1 3.35 -22.82 -6.55
N HIS A 2 2.29 -22.83 -7.37
CA HIS A 2 1.31 -21.75 -7.39
C HIS A 2 0.56 -21.79 -6.06
N CYS A 3 0.91 -20.92 -5.12
CA CYS A 3 0.04 -20.65 -4.00
C CYS A 3 -1.16 -19.91 -4.59
N SER A 4 -2.26 -20.63 -4.85
CA SER A 4 -3.52 -20.05 -5.29
C SER A 4 -4.17 -19.27 -4.14
N THR A 5 -3.51 -18.19 -3.73
CA THR A 5 -3.95 -17.27 -2.66
C THR A 5 -4.63 -16.02 -3.22
N SER A 6 -4.64 -15.83 -4.54
CA SER A 6 -5.44 -14.79 -5.17
C SER A 6 -6.89 -15.28 -5.31
N GLY A 7 -7.81 -14.64 -4.58
CA GLY A 7 -9.25 -14.76 -4.83
C GLY A 7 -9.70 -14.03 -6.10
N VAL A 8 -8.77 -13.40 -6.81
CA VAL A 8 -8.97 -12.79 -8.13
C VAL A 8 -8.39 -13.75 -9.17
N ALA A 9 -9.21 -14.08 -10.17
CA ALA A 9 -8.82 -14.97 -11.24
C ALA A 9 -7.72 -14.33 -12.10
N GLY A 10 -6.77 -15.15 -12.54
CA GLY A 10 -5.74 -14.82 -13.52
C GLY A 10 -5.42 -16.03 -14.38
N SER A 11 -4.76 -15.82 -15.51
CA SER A 11 -4.32 -16.91 -16.38
C SER A 11 -3.18 -17.71 -15.74
N ASP A 12 -3.21 -19.04 -15.94
CA ASP A 12 -2.14 -19.96 -15.53
C ASP A 12 -0.95 -19.87 -16.50
N GLY A 13 -0.26 -18.73 -16.50
CA GLY A 13 0.83 -18.44 -17.44
C GLY A 13 0.51 -17.30 -18.41
N PRO A 14 1.50 -16.92 -19.26
CA PRO A 14 1.28 -15.95 -20.31
C PRO A 14 0.24 -16.46 -21.30
N VAL A 15 -0.70 -15.60 -21.67
CA VAL A 15 -1.63 -15.84 -22.78
C VAL A 15 -0.92 -15.62 -24.11
N SER A 16 -1.23 -16.46 -25.09
CA SER A 16 -0.62 -16.39 -26.42
C SER A 16 -1.49 -15.66 -27.44
N THR A 17 -2.81 -15.58 -27.20
CA THR A 17 -3.78 -15.04 -28.16
C THR A 17 -4.83 -14.15 -27.51
N ALA A 18 -5.39 -13.20 -28.28
CA ALA A 18 -6.55 -12.42 -27.84
C ALA A 18 -7.78 -13.30 -27.54
N ALA A 19 -7.89 -14.46 -28.21
CA ALA A 19 -8.96 -15.42 -27.98
C ALA A 19 -8.92 -16.03 -26.57
N GLU A 20 -7.73 -16.31 -26.03
CA GLU A 20 -7.56 -16.75 -24.64
C GLU A 20 -7.99 -15.66 -23.64
N VAL A 21 -7.66 -14.40 -23.91
CA VAL A 21 -8.09 -13.26 -23.08
C VAL A 21 -9.61 -13.08 -23.12
N LEU A 22 -10.23 -13.22 -24.29
CA LEU A 22 -11.68 -13.20 -24.45
C LEU A 22 -12.36 -14.36 -23.71
N ALA A 23 -11.81 -15.57 -23.79
CA ALA A 23 -12.32 -16.73 -23.07
C ALA A 23 -12.24 -16.51 -21.56
N PHE A 24 -11.10 -15.98 -21.09
CA PHE A 24 -10.92 -15.60 -19.69
C PHE A 24 -11.94 -14.54 -19.25
N ALA A 25 -12.13 -13.47 -20.03
CA ALA A 25 -13.08 -12.40 -19.71
C ALA A 25 -14.54 -12.92 -19.69
N LYS A 26 -14.89 -13.87 -20.56
CA LYS A 26 -16.21 -14.54 -20.54
C LYS A 26 -16.41 -15.41 -19.30
N GLN A 27 -15.36 -16.10 -18.86
CA GLN A 27 -15.42 -17.00 -17.70
C GLN A 27 -15.41 -16.24 -16.37
N HIS A 28 -14.60 -15.18 -16.27
CA HIS A 28 -14.31 -14.50 -15.01
C HIS A 28 -14.91 -13.09 -14.89
N GLY A 29 -15.51 -12.59 -15.97
CA GLY A 29 -16.13 -11.28 -16.05
C GLY A 29 -15.16 -10.15 -16.37
N LEU A 30 -15.73 -8.98 -16.67
CA LEU A 30 -15.03 -7.72 -16.91
C LEU A 30 -15.07 -6.81 -15.67
N PRO A 31 -14.21 -5.79 -15.58
CA PRO A 31 -13.09 -5.51 -16.47
C PRO A 31 -11.93 -6.50 -16.28
N VAL A 32 -11.09 -6.66 -17.32
CA VAL A 32 -9.84 -7.44 -17.24
C VAL A 32 -8.63 -6.56 -17.47
N ALA A 33 -7.54 -6.88 -16.78
CA ALA A 33 -6.25 -6.25 -16.92
C ALA A 33 -5.30 -7.17 -17.70
N ILE A 34 -4.65 -6.62 -18.70
CA ILE A 34 -3.67 -7.30 -19.54
C ILE A 34 -2.31 -6.70 -19.22
N LYS A 35 -1.39 -7.52 -18.71
CA LYS A 35 -0.10 -7.10 -18.17
C LYS A 35 1.05 -7.74 -18.92
N ALA A 36 2.02 -6.96 -19.37
CA ALA A 36 3.28 -7.50 -19.90
C ALA A 36 4.05 -8.26 -18.81
N VAL A 37 4.59 -9.44 -19.14
CA VAL A 37 5.37 -10.30 -18.20
C VAL A 37 6.60 -9.58 -17.65
N HIS A 38 7.24 -8.78 -18.50
CA HIS A 38 8.47 -8.05 -18.17
C HIS A 38 8.24 -6.54 -17.96
N GLY A 39 6.98 -6.13 -17.77
CA GLY A 39 6.61 -4.74 -17.53
C GLY A 39 7.07 -4.23 -16.15
N GLY A 40 7.41 -2.94 -16.07
CA GLY A 40 7.79 -2.27 -14.83
C GLY A 40 7.49 -0.76 -14.87
N GLY A 41 7.12 -0.18 -13.72
CA GLY A 41 6.92 1.26 -13.57
C GLY A 41 5.65 1.81 -14.24
N GLY A 42 4.57 1.02 -14.29
CA GLY A 42 3.28 1.47 -14.81
C GLY A 42 3.08 1.33 -16.34
N ARG A 43 4.12 0.90 -17.07
CA ARG A 43 4.08 0.67 -18.53
C ARG A 43 3.74 -0.78 -18.86
N GLY A 44 2.95 -1.02 -19.91
CA GLY A 44 2.53 -2.37 -20.32
C GLY A 44 1.30 -2.95 -19.59
N LEU A 45 0.42 -2.11 -19.02
CA LEU A 45 -0.91 -2.49 -18.54
C LEU A 45 -1.99 -1.87 -19.43
N LYS A 46 -2.91 -2.69 -19.94
CA LYS A 46 -4.16 -2.23 -20.55
C LYS A 46 -5.34 -2.81 -19.79
N VAL A 47 -6.41 -2.04 -19.66
CA VAL A 47 -7.64 -2.48 -19.00
C VAL A 47 -8.75 -2.47 -20.05
N ALA A 48 -9.37 -3.62 -20.27
CA ALA A 48 -10.54 -3.76 -21.12
C ALA A 48 -11.80 -3.69 -20.24
N TRP A 49 -12.67 -2.73 -20.53
CA TRP A 49 -13.91 -2.48 -19.80
C TRP A 49 -15.12 -3.13 -20.46
N ALA A 50 -15.10 -3.21 -21.79
CA ALA A 50 -16.09 -3.88 -22.60
C ALA A 50 -15.47 -5.08 -23.33
N MET A 51 -16.30 -6.02 -23.79
CA MET A 51 -15.82 -7.27 -24.40
C MET A 51 -15.21 -7.00 -25.78
N GLU A 52 -15.75 -6.02 -26.49
CA GLU A 52 -15.24 -5.51 -27.77
C GLU A 52 -13.82 -4.93 -27.67
N ASP A 53 -13.44 -4.37 -26.51
CA ASP A 53 -12.13 -3.73 -26.31
C ASP A 53 -11.00 -4.76 -26.07
N VAL A 54 -11.35 -6.01 -25.72
CA VAL A 54 -10.38 -7.00 -25.23
C VAL A 54 -9.30 -7.31 -26.27
N VAL A 55 -9.68 -7.46 -27.53
CA VAL A 55 -8.76 -7.80 -28.61
C VAL A 55 -7.75 -6.68 -28.83
N GLU A 56 -8.24 -5.44 -28.96
CA GLU A 56 -7.38 -4.27 -29.16
C GLU A 56 -6.47 -4.04 -27.95
N ALA A 57 -7.00 -4.16 -26.73
CA ALA A 57 -6.24 -4.03 -25.51
C ALA A 57 -5.10 -5.06 -25.44
N TYR A 58 -5.34 -6.32 -25.82
CA TYR A 58 -4.32 -7.36 -25.86
C TYR A 58 -3.23 -7.06 -26.86
N GLU A 59 -3.60 -6.82 -28.12
CA GLU A 59 -2.62 -6.55 -29.18
C GLU A 59 -1.80 -5.28 -28.89
N SER A 60 -2.44 -4.26 -28.31
CA SER A 60 -1.77 -3.04 -27.88
C SER A 60 -0.74 -3.32 -26.78
N SER A 61 -1.09 -4.12 -25.77
CA SER A 61 -0.14 -4.57 -24.73
C SER A 61 1.04 -5.34 -25.32
N VAL A 62 0.80 -6.28 -26.24
CA VAL A 62 1.85 -7.07 -26.90
C VAL A 62 2.80 -6.17 -27.69
N ARG A 63 2.27 -5.20 -28.45
CA ARG A 63 3.09 -4.23 -29.21
C ARG A 63 3.95 -3.38 -28.27
N GLU A 64 3.37 -2.84 -27.20
CA GLU A 64 4.09 -2.01 -26.23
C GLU A 64 5.19 -2.81 -25.51
N ALA A 65 4.88 -4.03 -25.08
CA ALA A 65 5.82 -4.94 -24.43
C ALA A 65 6.98 -5.33 -25.35
N THR A 66 6.67 -5.65 -26.62
CA THR A 66 7.68 -6.00 -27.62
C THR A 66 8.59 -4.81 -27.90
N ALA A 67 8.03 -3.60 -28.06
CA ALA A 67 8.81 -2.39 -28.32
C ALA A 67 9.70 -2.01 -27.13
N ALA A 68 9.21 -2.18 -25.89
CA ALA A 68 9.94 -1.77 -24.69
C ALA A 68 10.97 -2.81 -24.20
N PHE A 69 10.66 -4.11 -24.34
CA PHE A 69 11.41 -5.19 -23.69
C PHE A 69 11.86 -6.30 -24.65
N GLY A 70 11.56 -6.18 -25.95
CA GLY A 70 11.88 -7.19 -26.97
C GLY A 70 11.06 -8.48 -26.87
N ARG A 71 10.10 -8.55 -25.94
CA ARG A 71 9.25 -9.72 -25.68
C ARG A 71 7.81 -9.28 -25.44
N GLY A 72 6.87 -9.87 -26.16
CA GLY A 72 5.45 -9.47 -26.16
C GLY A 72 4.54 -10.27 -25.21
N GLU A 73 5.10 -11.15 -24.39
CA GLU A 73 4.33 -12.05 -23.53
C GLU A 73 3.50 -11.25 -22.51
N CYS A 74 2.21 -11.59 -22.39
CA CYS A 74 1.27 -10.92 -21.48
C CYS A 74 0.50 -11.93 -20.62
N PHE A 75 0.09 -11.52 -19.42
CA PHE A 75 -0.89 -12.20 -18.58
C PHE A 75 -2.24 -11.48 -18.64
N VAL A 76 -3.31 -12.19 -18.34
CA VAL A 76 -4.61 -11.59 -18.04
C VAL A 76 -5.02 -11.89 -16.61
N GLU A 77 -5.57 -10.89 -15.94
CA GLU A 77 -6.22 -11.04 -14.64
C GLU A 77 -7.52 -10.24 -14.62
N ARG A 78 -8.43 -10.60 -13.72
CA ARG A 78 -9.60 -9.76 -13.47
C ARG A 78 -9.13 -8.43 -12.86
N TYR A 79 -9.57 -7.31 -13.43
CA TYR A 79 -9.23 -5.98 -12.94
C TYR A 79 -10.14 -5.58 -11.79
N LEU A 80 -9.55 -5.20 -10.67
CA LEU A 80 -10.30 -4.60 -9.57
C LEU A 80 -10.39 -3.11 -9.81
N HIS A 81 -11.62 -2.59 -9.99
CA HIS A 81 -11.85 -1.16 -10.09
C HIS A 81 -11.94 -0.55 -8.68
N ARG A 82 -11.11 0.47 -8.44
CA ARG A 82 -11.01 1.19 -7.17
C ARG A 82 -10.81 0.28 -5.93
N PRO A 83 -9.84 -0.65 -5.95
CA PRO A 83 -9.62 -1.56 -4.83
C PRO A 83 -9.05 -0.81 -3.63
N ARG A 84 -9.37 -1.30 -2.44
CA ARG A 84 -8.64 -0.91 -1.25
C ARG A 84 -7.32 -1.67 -1.18
N HIS A 85 -6.26 -0.98 -0.79
CA HIS A 85 -4.95 -1.60 -0.56
C HIS A 85 -4.89 -2.00 0.92
N ILE A 86 -4.95 -3.30 1.18
CA ILE A 86 -4.93 -3.86 2.53
C ILE A 86 -3.68 -4.70 2.67
N GLU A 87 -2.99 -4.60 3.79
CA GLU A 87 -1.76 -5.34 4.00
C GLU A 87 -1.68 -5.93 5.40
N ALA A 88 -0.93 -7.02 5.54
CA ALA A 88 -0.81 -7.76 6.80
C ALA A 88 0.64 -7.73 7.30
N GLN A 89 0.85 -7.21 8.50
CA GLN A 89 2.16 -7.22 9.16
C GLN A 89 2.49 -8.62 9.68
N VAL A 90 3.63 -9.16 9.29
CA VAL A 90 4.08 -10.50 9.70
C VAL A 90 5.42 -10.43 10.44
N LEU A 91 5.52 -11.22 11.51
CA LEU A 91 6.77 -11.60 12.18
C LEU A 91 6.99 -13.10 11.98
N ALA A 92 8.17 -13.50 11.50
CA ALA A 92 8.49 -14.91 11.28
C ALA A 92 9.85 -15.29 11.88
N GLU A 93 9.86 -16.33 12.71
CA GLU A 93 11.09 -16.91 13.27
C GLU A 93 11.81 -17.79 12.25
N LYS A 94 13.13 -17.96 12.43
CA LYS A 94 13.97 -18.76 11.54
C LYS A 94 13.58 -20.24 11.46
N HIS A 95 13.12 -20.81 12.57
CA HIS A 95 12.76 -22.23 12.70
C HIS A 95 11.47 -22.42 13.50
N GLY A 96 10.47 -21.57 13.27
CA GLY A 96 9.33 -21.59 14.17
C GLY A 96 8.13 -20.80 13.68
N LYS A 97 7.65 -19.92 14.56
CA LYS A 97 6.33 -19.33 14.46
C LYS A 97 6.30 -18.23 13.41
N VAL A 98 5.19 -18.20 12.65
CA VAL A 98 4.78 -17.06 11.82
C VAL A 98 3.54 -16.44 12.46
N LEU A 99 3.66 -15.17 12.87
CA LEU A 99 2.59 -14.38 13.48
C LEU A 99 2.20 -13.22 12.57
N VAL A 100 0.89 -13.05 12.36
CA VAL A 100 0.34 -11.86 11.70
C VAL A 100 -0.14 -10.91 12.80
N LEU A 101 0.51 -9.75 12.93
CA LEU A 101 0.20 -8.78 13.97
C LEU A 101 -1.17 -8.16 13.72
N ARG A 102 -1.30 -7.32 12.68
CA ARG A 102 -2.56 -6.67 12.29
C ARG A 102 -2.55 -6.33 10.81
N THR A 103 -3.73 -5.96 10.31
CA THR A 103 -3.88 -5.38 8.98
C THR A 103 -3.76 -3.86 9.01
N ARG A 104 -3.28 -3.29 7.90
CA ARG A 104 -3.29 -1.84 7.64
C ARG A 104 -4.06 -1.56 6.36
N ASP A 105 -4.74 -0.41 6.32
CA ASP A 105 -5.29 0.16 5.09
C ASP A 105 -4.34 1.26 4.59
N CYS A 106 -3.84 1.08 3.38
CA CYS A 106 -2.91 1.99 2.70
C CYS A 106 -3.50 2.52 1.39
N SER A 107 -4.83 2.55 1.26
CA SER A 107 -5.55 2.88 0.02
C SER A 107 -5.39 4.34 -0.41
N VAL A 108 -5.05 5.23 0.53
CA VAL A 108 -4.83 6.65 0.25
C VAL A 108 -3.43 6.83 -0.32
N GLN A 109 -3.38 6.85 -1.65
CA GLN A 109 -2.14 6.91 -2.41
C GLN A 109 -2.22 7.98 -3.49
N ARG A 110 -1.05 8.44 -3.93
CA ARG A 110 -0.89 9.31 -5.10
C ARG A 110 0.20 8.73 -5.99
N ARG A 111 -0.11 8.45 -7.26
CA ARG A 111 0.84 7.82 -8.20
C ARG A 111 1.52 6.58 -7.60
N HIS A 112 0.73 5.74 -6.91
CA HIS A 112 1.18 4.52 -6.22
C HIS A 112 2.09 4.73 -5.00
N GLN A 113 2.27 5.96 -4.55
CA GLN A 113 2.95 6.27 -3.31
C GLN A 113 1.90 6.41 -2.20
N LYS A 114 2.04 5.61 -1.14
CA LYS A 114 1.19 5.69 0.05
C LYS A 114 1.41 7.04 0.75
N LEU A 115 0.33 7.68 1.20
CA LEU A 115 0.37 9.00 1.84
C LEU A 115 -0.24 8.97 3.25
N ILE A 116 -1.29 8.18 3.43
CA ILE A 116 -1.97 7.98 4.70
C ILE A 116 -2.24 6.50 4.86
N GLU A 117 -1.87 5.98 6.01
CA GLU A 117 -1.98 4.57 6.38
C GLU A 117 -2.67 4.47 7.75
N GLU A 118 -3.58 3.51 7.91
CA GLU A 118 -4.28 3.34 9.17
C GLU A 118 -4.36 1.88 9.63
N ALA A 119 -4.27 1.68 10.95
CA ALA A 119 -4.36 0.38 11.60
C ALA A 119 -5.35 0.42 12.79
N PRO A 120 -6.11 -0.65 13.03
CA PRO A 120 -6.34 -1.76 12.11
C PRO A 120 -7.03 -1.28 10.81
N ALA A 121 -6.92 -2.04 9.72
CA ALA A 121 -7.63 -1.71 8.48
C ALA A 121 -9.14 -1.63 8.75
N PRO A 122 -9.83 -0.50 8.49
CA PRO A 122 -11.24 -0.37 8.86
C PRO A 122 -12.14 -1.02 7.81
N PHE A 123 -13.24 -1.66 8.21
CA PHE A 123 -14.28 -2.17 7.29
C PHE A 123 -14.02 -3.47 6.47
N PRO A 124 -12.92 -4.24 6.56
CA PRO A 124 -13.01 -5.65 6.20
C PRO A 124 -14.03 -6.36 7.10
N SER A 125 -14.77 -7.34 6.57
CA SER A 125 -15.52 -8.27 7.41
C SER A 125 -14.56 -9.18 8.18
N THR A 126 -15.03 -9.76 9.28
CA THR A 126 -14.24 -10.75 10.06
C THR A 126 -13.78 -11.93 9.19
N GLU A 127 -14.58 -12.33 8.20
CA GLU A 127 -14.19 -13.39 7.26
C GLU A 127 -13.06 -12.94 6.34
N GLN A 128 -13.12 -11.70 5.83
CA GLN A 128 -12.08 -11.13 4.97
C GLN A 128 -10.77 -10.96 5.74
N GLU A 129 -10.83 -10.44 6.97
CA GLU A 129 -9.67 -10.31 7.85
C GLU A 129 -9.02 -11.67 8.12
N ARG A 130 -9.82 -12.69 8.46
CA ARG A 130 -9.32 -14.06 8.64
C ARG A 130 -8.64 -14.60 7.37
N LYS A 131 -9.26 -14.41 6.19
CA LYS A 131 -8.67 -14.84 4.91
C LYS A 131 -7.32 -14.17 4.65
N ILE A 132 -7.21 -12.86 4.90
CA ILE A 132 -5.98 -12.09 4.75
C ILE A 132 -4.90 -12.61 5.70
N HIS A 133 -5.23 -12.78 6.98
CA HIS A 133 -4.31 -13.31 7.98
C HIS A 133 -3.81 -14.72 7.64
N ASP A 134 -4.73 -15.62 7.29
CA ASP A 134 -4.40 -17.00 6.95
C ASP A 134 -3.55 -17.07 5.68
N ALA A 135 -3.85 -16.26 4.67
CA ALA A 135 -3.07 -16.18 3.44
C ALA A 135 -1.66 -15.64 3.71
N ALA A 136 -1.52 -14.54 4.45
CA ALA A 136 -0.22 -13.97 4.79
C ALA A 136 0.66 -14.96 5.55
N LYS A 137 0.09 -15.65 6.54
CA LYS A 137 0.79 -16.70 7.30
C LYS A 137 1.25 -17.84 6.41
N ARG A 138 0.38 -18.36 5.52
CA ARG A 138 0.73 -19.44 4.60
C ARG A 138 1.82 -19.04 3.61
N ILE A 139 1.76 -17.83 3.06
CA ILE A 139 2.75 -17.31 2.11
C ILE A 139 4.14 -17.27 2.76
N CYS A 140 4.27 -16.63 3.93
CA CYS A 140 5.54 -16.54 4.63
C CYS A 140 6.07 -17.91 5.08
N ALA A 141 5.20 -18.79 5.57
CA ALA A 141 5.59 -20.15 5.98
C ALA A 141 6.07 -21.01 4.79
N ALA A 142 5.36 -20.97 3.66
CA ALA A 142 5.74 -21.71 2.47
C ALA A 142 7.06 -21.22 1.85
N ALA A 143 7.38 -19.94 2.02
CA ALA A 143 8.65 -19.36 1.61
C ALA A 143 9.82 -19.68 2.56
N GLY A 144 9.56 -20.28 3.73
CA GLY A 144 10.55 -20.40 4.80
C GLY A 144 11.10 -19.04 5.24
N TYR A 145 10.27 -17.99 5.17
CA TYR A 145 10.69 -16.62 5.46
C TYR A 145 10.98 -16.44 6.95
N SER A 146 12.00 -15.65 7.26
CA SER A 146 12.39 -15.25 8.61
C SER A 146 12.66 -13.75 8.59
N SER A 147 12.35 -13.06 9.70
CA SER A 147 12.34 -11.60 9.88
C SER A 147 10.92 -11.01 9.78
N VAL A 148 10.86 -9.68 9.64
CA VAL A 148 9.65 -8.89 9.46
C VAL A 148 9.30 -8.83 7.98
N SER A 149 8.03 -9.03 7.63
CA SER A 149 7.52 -8.81 6.27
C SER A 149 6.13 -8.21 6.29
N THR A 150 5.72 -7.63 5.17
CA THR A 150 4.33 -7.27 4.93
C THR A 150 3.81 -7.98 3.68
N VAL A 151 2.64 -8.59 3.79
CA VAL A 151 1.94 -9.23 2.67
C VAL A 151 0.81 -8.30 2.23
N GLU A 152 0.88 -7.82 1.00
CA GLU A 152 -0.05 -6.84 0.45
C GLU A 152 -1.17 -7.50 -0.37
N PHE A 153 -2.36 -6.92 -0.30
CA PHE A 153 -3.57 -7.38 -0.93
C PHE A 153 -4.37 -6.21 -1.53
N LEU A 154 -5.15 -6.52 -2.56
CA LEU A 154 -6.19 -5.65 -3.09
C LEU A 154 -7.56 -6.20 -2.68
N LEU A 155 -8.37 -5.37 -2.03
CA LEU A 155 -9.75 -5.68 -1.64
C LEU A 155 -10.72 -4.96 -2.59
N GLY A 156 -11.39 -5.72 -3.44
CA GLY A 156 -12.40 -5.22 -4.37
C GLY A 156 -13.69 -4.80 -3.69
N ALA A 157 -14.46 -3.91 -4.32
CA ALA A 157 -15.76 -3.46 -3.82
C ALA A 157 -16.81 -4.59 -3.73
N ASP A 158 -16.63 -5.66 -4.51
CA ASP A 158 -17.44 -6.89 -4.46
C ASP A 158 -16.98 -7.86 -3.35
N GLY A 159 -16.00 -7.46 -2.55
CA GLY A 159 -15.43 -8.25 -1.46
C GLY A 159 -14.35 -9.25 -1.88
N SER A 160 -13.96 -9.27 -3.17
CA SER A 160 -12.86 -10.09 -3.66
C SER A 160 -11.51 -9.65 -3.06
N ILE A 161 -10.64 -10.61 -2.75
CA ILE A 161 -9.30 -10.36 -2.21
C ILE A 161 -8.28 -10.90 -3.21
N SER A 162 -7.42 -10.02 -3.74
CA SER A 162 -6.26 -10.41 -4.53
C SER A 162 -5.01 -10.28 -3.70
N PHE A 163 -4.10 -11.25 -3.79
CA PHE A 163 -2.72 -11.03 -3.38
C PHE A 163 -2.05 -10.05 -4.34
N LEU A 164 -1.21 -9.16 -3.82
CA LEU A 164 -0.46 -8.18 -4.60
C LEU A 164 1.03 -8.49 -4.61
N GLU A 165 1.68 -8.44 -3.44
CA GLU A 165 3.12 -8.70 -3.30
C GLU A 165 3.51 -8.99 -1.85
N VAL A 166 4.77 -9.41 -1.64
CA VAL A 166 5.38 -9.49 -0.30
C VAL A 166 6.54 -8.52 -0.24
N ASN A 167 6.46 -7.58 0.70
CA ASN A 167 7.58 -6.74 1.09
C ASN A 167 8.40 -7.47 2.17
N THR A 168 9.54 -8.04 1.79
CA THR A 168 10.47 -8.77 2.66
C THR A 168 11.38 -7.84 3.47
N ARG A 169 10.78 -6.82 4.08
CA ARG A 169 11.45 -5.79 4.89
C ARG A 169 10.42 -5.08 5.77
N LEU A 170 10.92 -4.30 6.72
CA LEU A 170 10.13 -3.32 7.43
C LEU A 170 9.56 -2.27 6.44
N GLN A 171 8.32 -1.86 6.66
CA GLN A 171 7.67 -0.80 5.89
C GLN A 171 7.62 0.51 6.68
N VAL A 172 7.42 1.62 5.98
CA VAL A 172 7.44 2.97 6.55
C VAL A 172 6.36 3.09 7.64
N GLU A 173 5.19 2.56 7.32
CA GLU A 173 3.94 2.53 8.06
C GLU A 173 3.86 1.47 9.17
N HIS A 174 4.97 0.83 9.57
CA HIS A 174 4.96 -0.14 10.67
C HIS A 174 4.48 0.48 11.99
N ALA A 175 4.73 1.78 12.20
CA ALA A 175 4.43 2.48 13.44
C ALA A 175 2.94 2.45 13.82
N VAL A 176 1.99 2.49 12.88
CA VAL A 176 0.56 2.34 13.23
C VAL A 176 0.23 0.94 13.77
N THR A 177 0.99 -0.08 13.36
CA THR A 177 0.87 -1.43 13.94
C THR A 177 1.47 -1.46 15.35
N GLU A 178 2.62 -0.84 15.57
CA GLU A 178 3.23 -0.74 16.90
C GLU A 178 2.30 -0.03 17.89
N GLU A 179 1.75 1.12 17.49
CA GLU A 179 0.83 1.92 18.31
C GLU A 179 -0.45 1.17 18.69
N THR A 180 -0.97 0.34 17.78
CA THR A 180 -2.19 -0.43 18.05
C THR A 180 -1.92 -1.71 18.83
N THR A 181 -0.74 -2.31 18.72
CA THR A 181 -0.42 -3.61 19.33
C THR A 181 0.41 -3.50 20.61
N GLY A 182 1.16 -2.41 20.78
CA GLY A 182 2.17 -2.23 21.80
C GLY A 182 3.44 -3.04 21.56
N ILE A 183 3.64 -3.56 20.34
CA ILE A 183 4.81 -4.37 19.97
C ILE A 183 5.79 -3.50 19.20
N ASP A 184 7.03 -3.44 19.69
CA ASP A 184 8.15 -2.83 18.98
C ASP A 184 8.64 -3.81 17.89
N ILE A 185 8.28 -3.52 16.65
CA ILE A 185 8.54 -4.41 15.51
C ILE A 185 10.03 -4.39 15.15
N VAL A 186 10.72 -3.27 15.34
CA VAL A 186 12.15 -3.14 15.08
C VAL A 186 12.94 -3.99 16.06
N SER A 187 12.59 -3.94 17.35
CA SER A 187 13.21 -4.78 18.38
C SER A 187 12.96 -6.28 18.13
N GLU A 188 11.74 -6.67 17.74
CA GLU A 188 11.45 -8.05 17.34
C GLU A 188 12.25 -8.46 16.09
N GLN A 189 12.49 -7.55 15.15
CA GLN A 189 13.33 -7.82 13.98
C GLN A 189 14.77 -8.21 14.37
N PHE A 190 15.39 -7.46 15.29
CA PHE A 190 16.72 -7.77 15.81
C PHE A 190 16.72 -9.08 16.59
N ARG A 191 15.72 -9.30 17.44
CA ARG A 191 15.54 -10.53 18.21
C ARG A 191 15.49 -11.77 17.30
N ILE A 192 14.73 -11.72 16.21
CA ILE A 192 14.68 -12.79 15.19
C ILE A 192 16.05 -12.98 14.52
N ALA A 193 16.74 -11.88 14.19
CA ALA A 193 18.06 -11.93 13.56
C ALA A 193 19.12 -12.59 14.46
N GLU A 194 18.99 -12.44 15.78
CA GLU A 194 19.81 -13.13 16.78
C GLU A 194 19.43 -14.62 16.97
N GLY A 195 18.38 -15.09 16.30
CA GLY A 195 17.87 -16.46 16.43
C GLY A 195 17.07 -16.71 17.71
N LEU A 196 16.67 -15.66 18.42
CA LEU A 196 15.81 -15.76 19.59
C LEU A 196 14.35 -15.98 19.17
N PRO A 197 13.54 -16.69 19.97
CA PRO A 197 12.10 -16.80 19.74
C PRO A 197 11.43 -15.44 19.93
N LEU A 198 10.31 -15.17 19.25
CA LEU A 198 9.54 -13.93 19.38
C LEU A 198 9.27 -13.59 20.85
N GLY A 199 9.28 -12.29 21.19
CA GLY A 199 8.91 -11.81 22.52
C GLY A 199 7.43 -12.04 22.86
N ILE A 200 6.62 -12.43 21.87
CA ILE A 200 5.19 -12.67 21.97
C ILE A 200 4.82 -14.08 21.51
N THR A 201 3.82 -14.65 22.18
CA THR A 201 3.26 -15.96 21.83
C THR A 201 2.10 -15.86 20.85
N GLU A 202 1.36 -14.76 20.88
CA GLU A 202 0.18 -14.49 20.06
C GLU A 202 0.08 -13.00 19.68
N ALA A 203 -0.64 -12.71 18.59
CA ALA A 203 -0.83 -11.33 18.13
C ALA A 203 -1.84 -10.59 19.05
N PRO A 204 -1.43 -9.50 19.72
CA PRO A 204 -2.24 -8.85 20.75
C PRO A 204 -3.42 -8.08 20.18
N VAL A 205 -4.58 -8.11 20.84
CA VAL A 205 -5.77 -7.32 20.46
C VAL A 205 -5.41 -5.83 20.36
N SER A 206 -5.90 -5.17 19.31
CA SER A 206 -5.60 -3.75 19.07
C SER A 206 -6.16 -2.88 20.21
N ARG A 207 -5.34 -1.96 20.73
CA ARG A 207 -5.67 -1.05 21.84
C ARG A 207 -6.37 0.24 21.40
N GLY A 208 -6.91 0.26 20.18
CA GLY A 208 -7.51 1.44 19.56
C GLY A 208 -7.25 1.47 18.06
N HIS A 209 -7.08 2.67 17.53
CA HIS A 209 -6.84 2.97 16.11
C HIS A 209 -5.71 3.96 15.96
N SER A 210 -4.85 3.79 14.95
CA SER A 210 -3.74 4.67 14.65
C SER A 210 -3.70 5.03 13.18
N ILE A 211 -3.31 6.27 12.87
CA ILE A 211 -3.25 6.83 11.52
C ILE A 211 -1.89 7.52 11.35
N GLU A 212 -1.14 7.12 10.33
CA GLU A 212 0.12 7.74 9.93
C GLU A 212 -0.12 8.70 8.76
N PHE A 213 0.57 9.83 8.79
CA PHE A 213 0.63 10.82 7.73
C PHE A 213 2.08 11.02 7.32
N ARG A 214 2.38 10.84 6.04
CA ARG A 214 3.69 11.16 5.47
C ARG A 214 3.82 12.66 5.25
N ILE A 215 4.79 13.28 5.92
CA ILE A 215 5.08 14.70 5.82
C ILE A 215 6.21 14.89 4.82
N ASN A 216 5.83 15.16 3.57
CA ASN A 216 6.76 15.29 2.45
C ASN A 216 7.07 16.76 2.11
N ALA A 217 8.31 17.03 1.71
CA ALA A 217 8.76 18.27 1.08
C ALA A 217 8.31 18.30 -0.39
N GLU A 218 7.01 18.44 -0.60
CA GLU A 218 6.39 18.50 -1.92
C GLU A 218 5.45 19.70 -2.01
N ASP A 219 5.19 20.20 -3.21
CA ASP A 219 4.22 21.27 -3.45
C ASP A 219 2.93 20.79 -4.14
N PRO A 220 1.83 20.58 -3.39
CA PRO A 220 0.53 20.24 -3.95
C PRO A 220 -0.01 21.25 -4.99
N GLY A 221 0.36 22.53 -4.89
CA GLY A 221 -0.03 23.56 -5.86
C GLY A 221 0.57 23.33 -7.25
N HIS A 222 1.72 22.67 -7.30
CA HIS A 222 2.44 22.32 -8.53
C HIS A 222 2.45 20.81 -8.78
N GLY A 223 1.39 20.11 -8.38
CA GLY A 223 1.25 18.67 -8.67
C GLY A 223 2.16 17.77 -7.82
N PHE A 224 2.50 18.23 -6.62
CA PHE A 224 3.36 17.54 -5.64
C PHE A 224 4.78 17.29 -6.14
N LEU A 225 5.36 18.27 -6.85
CA LEU A 225 6.77 18.23 -7.16
C LEU A 225 7.59 18.32 -5.87
N PRO A 226 8.67 17.52 -5.71
CA PRO A 226 9.60 17.67 -4.60
C PRO A 226 10.17 19.09 -4.56
N THR A 227 10.21 19.67 -3.37
CA THR A 227 10.71 21.03 -3.11
C THR A 227 11.89 20.99 -2.16
N PRO A 228 13.10 20.66 -2.67
CA PRO A 228 14.31 20.65 -1.86
C PRO A 228 14.60 22.05 -1.31
N GLY A 229 15.23 22.12 -0.14
CA GLY A 229 15.51 23.38 0.52
C GLY A 229 15.86 23.23 1.98
N THR A 230 16.22 24.35 2.61
CA THR A 230 16.58 24.38 4.03
C THR A 230 15.36 24.66 4.89
N ILE A 231 15.17 23.84 5.91
CA ILE A 231 14.10 23.99 6.90
C ILE A 231 14.53 25.05 7.91
N THR A 232 13.85 26.19 7.96
CA THR A 232 14.15 27.29 8.90
C THR A 232 13.37 27.19 10.21
N ALA A 233 12.31 26.39 10.25
CA ALA A 233 11.63 25.98 11.47
C ALA A 233 11.05 24.58 11.29
N PHE A 234 11.20 23.71 12.28
CA PHE A 234 10.58 22.39 12.35
C PHE A 234 10.05 22.16 13.76
N GLU A 235 8.74 22.27 13.92
CA GLU A 235 8.05 22.22 15.19
C GLU A 235 6.95 21.16 15.11
N PRO A 236 7.29 19.91 15.47
CA PRO A 236 6.34 18.82 15.45
C PRO A 236 5.30 18.98 16.57
N PRO A 237 4.06 18.51 16.34
CA PRO A 237 3.04 18.49 17.38
C PRO A 237 3.41 17.50 18.48
N SER A 238 2.81 17.68 19.66
CA SER A 238 3.05 16.78 20.81
C SER A 238 1.75 16.49 21.58
N GLY A 239 1.89 15.73 22.67
CA GLY A 239 0.79 15.39 23.58
C GLY A 239 0.26 13.97 23.39
N PRO A 240 -0.79 13.59 24.15
CA PRO A 240 -1.25 12.20 24.23
C PRO A 240 -1.65 11.63 22.86
N GLY A 241 -1.12 10.45 22.54
CA GLY A 241 -1.41 9.72 21.29
C GLY A 241 -0.87 10.40 20.03
N VAL A 242 0.19 11.21 20.17
CA VAL A 242 0.94 11.79 19.05
C VAL A 242 2.37 11.27 19.12
N ARG A 243 2.82 10.59 18.06
CA ARG A 243 4.19 10.15 17.84
C ARG A 243 4.70 10.80 16.55
N VAL A 244 5.94 11.23 16.55
CA VAL A 244 6.61 11.77 15.37
C VAL A 244 7.94 11.06 15.20
N ASP A 245 8.11 10.41 14.06
CA ASP A 245 9.40 9.87 13.62
C ASP A 245 9.93 10.82 12.55
N SER A 246 11.05 11.49 12.78
CA SER A 246 11.60 12.50 11.87
C SER A 246 13.03 12.17 11.45
N GLY A 247 13.34 12.38 10.16
CA GLY A 247 14.71 12.41 9.65
C GLY A 247 15.31 13.82 9.65
N ASP A 248 14.47 14.84 9.75
CA ASP A 248 14.85 16.25 9.66
C ASP A 248 14.53 17.03 10.95
N VAL A 249 15.27 18.13 11.15
CA VAL A 249 15.09 19.12 12.22
C VAL A 249 15.30 20.54 11.69
N THR A 250 15.01 21.56 12.49
CA THR A 250 15.34 22.96 12.17
C THR A 250 16.82 23.09 11.78
N GLY A 251 17.09 23.69 10.62
CA GLY A 251 18.41 23.83 10.02
C GLY A 251 18.79 22.73 9.02
N SER A 252 18.00 21.65 8.91
CA SER A 252 18.26 20.57 7.94
C SER A 252 18.00 21.03 6.51
N THR A 253 18.72 20.46 5.55
CA THR A 253 18.50 20.69 4.12
C THR A 253 17.95 19.42 3.49
N VAL A 254 16.71 19.50 2.98
CA VAL A 254 16.08 18.43 2.22
C VAL A 254 16.72 18.40 0.82
N PRO A 255 17.43 17.32 0.44
CA PRO A 255 18.12 17.26 -0.83
C PRO A 255 17.18 16.86 -1.97
N ALA A 256 17.52 17.25 -3.19
CA ALA A 256 16.73 16.92 -4.39
C ALA A 256 16.87 15.45 -4.86
N VAL A 257 17.87 14.74 -4.34
CA VAL A 257 18.30 13.42 -4.85
C VAL A 257 17.70 12.24 -4.10
N TYR A 258 17.02 12.47 -2.97
CA TYR A 258 16.37 11.43 -2.18
C TYR A 258 14.84 11.62 -2.14
N ASP A 259 14.15 10.71 -1.47
CA ASP A 259 12.72 10.85 -1.22
C ASP A 259 12.45 12.14 -0.42
N SER A 260 11.33 12.80 -0.73
CA SER A 260 10.89 14.03 -0.09
C SER A 260 10.37 13.86 1.34
N LEU A 261 10.26 12.65 1.88
CA LEU A 261 9.78 12.37 3.23
C LEU A 261 10.68 13.02 4.29
N MET A 262 10.14 14.00 5.02
CA MET A 262 10.82 14.65 6.13
C MET A 262 10.50 13.98 7.46
N ALA A 263 9.23 13.65 7.66
CA ALA A 263 8.73 13.08 8.90
C ALA A 263 7.48 12.23 8.69
N LYS A 264 7.19 11.39 9.68
CA LYS A 264 5.94 10.66 9.83
C LYS A 264 5.23 11.19 11.05
N LEU A 265 3.97 11.60 10.89
CA LEU A 265 3.11 11.94 12.02
C LEU A 265 2.17 10.76 12.26
N ILE A 266 2.30 10.11 13.41
CA ILE A 266 1.50 8.97 13.81
C ILE A 266 0.55 9.40 14.93
N VAL A 267 -0.74 9.21 14.72
CA VAL A 267 -1.78 9.66 15.65
C VAL A 267 -2.70 8.51 16.02
N SER A 268 -2.68 8.19 17.31
CA SER A 268 -3.43 7.08 17.89
C SER A 268 -4.65 7.60 18.64
N GLY A 269 -5.68 6.78 18.85
CA GLY A 269 -6.86 7.06 19.66
C GLY A 269 -7.57 5.77 20.07
N ALA A 270 -8.39 5.81 21.11
CA ALA A 270 -9.20 4.67 21.54
C ALA A 270 -10.21 4.23 20.46
N THR A 271 -10.61 5.17 19.59
CA THR A 271 -11.44 4.91 18.41
C THR A 271 -10.84 5.62 17.20
N ARG A 272 -11.21 5.18 16.00
CA ARG A 272 -10.85 5.84 14.73
C ARG A 272 -11.29 7.31 14.70
N ASP A 273 -12.49 7.61 15.18
CA ASP A 273 -13.00 8.99 15.25
C ASP A 273 -12.16 9.87 16.18
N GLN A 274 -11.72 9.32 17.31
CA GLN A 274 -10.82 10.03 18.22
C GLN A 274 -9.45 10.26 17.57
N ALA A 275 -8.89 9.25 16.89
CA ALA A 275 -7.63 9.38 16.15
C ALA A 275 -7.74 10.46 15.07
N LEU A 276 -8.83 10.50 14.29
CA LEU A 276 -9.09 11.54 13.29
C LEU A 276 -9.22 12.93 13.91
N ALA A 277 -9.97 13.07 15.00
CA ALA A 277 -10.11 14.36 15.70
C ALA A 277 -8.76 14.87 16.21
N ARG A 278 -7.95 13.97 16.80
CA ARG A 278 -6.60 14.29 17.26
C ARG A 278 -5.66 14.62 16.11
N ALA A 279 -5.78 13.91 14.98
CA ALA A 279 -4.95 14.14 13.80
C ALA A 279 -5.18 15.53 13.20
N ARG A 280 -6.45 15.99 13.15
CA ARG A 280 -6.76 17.36 12.72
C ARG A 280 -6.04 18.41 13.57
N ARG A 281 -6.00 18.21 14.89
CA ARG A 281 -5.30 19.09 15.84
C ARG A 281 -3.78 19.00 15.66
N ALA A 282 -3.21 17.80 15.61
CA ALA A 282 -1.77 17.60 15.44
C ALA A 282 -1.25 18.19 14.11
N LEU A 283 -1.97 17.98 13.01
CA LEU A 283 -1.66 18.60 11.71
C LEU A 283 -1.86 20.12 11.72
N GLN A 284 -2.69 20.67 12.62
CA GLN A 284 -2.83 22.12 12.80
C GLN A 284 -1.61 22.73 13.50
N GLU A 285 -1.09 22.03 14.49
CA GLU A 285 0.05 22.43 15.31
C GLU A 285 1.40 22.21 14.63
N PHE A 286 1.52 21.24 13.71
CA PHE A 286 2.76 21.01 12.99
C PHE A 286 3.15 22.26 12.19
N ARG A 287 4.30 22.85 12.50
CA ARG A 287 4.87 24.00 11.78
C ARG A 287 6.22 23.64 11.17
N ILE A 288 6.35 23.81 9.85
CA ILE A 288 7.60 23.70 9.11
C ILE A 288 7.76 24.98 8.27
N ALA A 289 8.95 25.55 8.18
CA ALA A 289 9.21 26.75 7.39
C ALA A 289 10.52 26.61 6.61
N GLY A 290 10.76 27.48 5.63
CA GLY A 290 12.03 27.58 4.90
C GLY A 290 12.06 26.90 3.53
N LEU A 291 11.17 25.93 3.28
CA LEU A 291 11.01 25.33 1.95
C LEU A 291 10.35 26.30 0.95
N PRO A 292 10.75 26.33 -0.33
CA PRO A 292 10.19 27.24 -1.34
C PRO A 292 8.68 27.03 -1.48
N GLN A 293 7.88 28.01 -1.04
CA GLN A 293 6.42 28.18 -1.22
C GLN A 293 5.50 26.92 -1.24
N SER A 294 5.93 25.80 -0.65
CA SER A 294 5.30 24.47 -0.76
C SER A 294 4.67 23.96 0.55
N TYR A 295 4.88 24.67 1.66
CA TYR A 295 4.50 24.15 2.99
C TYR A 295 3.06 24.43 3.39
N HIS A 296 2.55 25.63 3.06
CA HIS A 296 1.15 25.96 3.30
C HIS A 296 0.21 25.05 2.50
N SER A 297 0.73 24.25 1.56
CA SER A 297 0.00 23.32 0.72
C SER A 297 0.04 21.87 1.24
N THR A 298 1.18 21.26 1.66
CA THR A 298 1.18 19.82 2.05
C THR A 298 0.46 19.53 3.37
N VAL A 299 0.81 20.20 4.47
CA VAL A 299 0.09 20.01 5.75
C VAL A 299 -1.36 20.46 5.62
N ARG A 300 -1.65 21.51 4.84
CA ARG A 300 -3.03 21.93 4.53
C ARG A 300 -3.77 20.91 3.67
N CYS A 301 -3.11 20.28 2.71
CA CYS A 301 -3.67 19.22 1.88
C CYS A 301 -3.98 18.01 2.76
N LEU A 302 -3.06 17.60 3.63
CA LEU A 302 -3.28 16.53 4.60
C LEU A 302 -4.44 16.84 5.55
N ARG A 303 -4.60 18.10 6.01
CA ARG A 303 -5.79 18.54 6.77
C ARG A 303 -7.09 18.35 5.97
N GLN A 304 -7.08 18.72 4.69
CA GLN A 304 -8.20 18.52 3.78
C GLN A 304 -8.46 17.03 3.52
N MET A 305 -7.41 16.22 3.43
CA MET A 305 -7.50 14.77 3.30
C MET A 305 -8.01 14.12 4.59
N THR A 306 -7.73 14.65 5.78
CA THR A 306 -8.34 14.13 7.01
C THR A 306 -9.86 14.27 6.97
N LEU A 307 -10.38 15.37 6.40
CA LEU A 307 -11.82 15.53 6.13
C LEU A 307 -12.30 14.50 5.10
N LEU A 308 -11.54 14.24 4.03
CA LEU A 308 -11.89 13.23 3.02
C LEU A 308 -11.88 11.80 3.58
N VAL A 309 -10.91 11.42 4.42
CA VAL A 309 -10.83 10.12 5.10
C VAL A 309 -11.99 9.92 6.09
N THR A 310 -12.56 11.02 6.59
CA THR A 310 -13.80 11.02 7.40
C THR A 310 -15.05 10.82 6.54
N VAL A 311 -15.04 11.29 5.28
CA VAL A 311 -16.18 11.16 4.35
C VAL A 311 -16.15 9.82 3.60
N ALA A 312 -14.97 9.31 3.25
CA ALA A 312 -14.79 8.01 2.58
C ALA A 312 -15.27 6.82 3.44
N SER A 313 -15.41 6.99 4.76
CA SER A 313 -16.06 6.02 5.66
C SER A 313 -17.58 5.97 5.57
N LYS A 314 -18.22 6.87 4.81
CA LYS A 314 -19.65 6.81 4.48
C LYS A 314 -19.74 6.85 2.96
N SER A 315 -19.72 5.66 2.33
CA SER A 315 -20.11 5.41 0.93
C SER A 315 -20.18 6.68 0.05
N ILE A 316 -19.12 6.99 -0.69
CA ILE A 316 -19.04 8.18 -1.56
C ILE A 316 -20.31 8.24 -2.42
N PRO A 317 -21.23 9.22 -2.21
CA PRO A 317 -22.41 9.35 -3.05
C PRO A 317 -21.95 9.80 -4.43
N ALA A 318 -22.38 9.09 -5.48
CA ALA A 318 -22.16 9.50 -6.85
C ALA A 318 -22.74 10.91 -7.06
N GLY A 319 -21.88 11.92 -7.26
CA GLY A 319 -22.30 13.28 -7.65
C GLY A 319 -21.98 14.44 -6.70
N SER A 320 -21.16 14.27 -5.65
CA SER A 320 -20.80 15.39 -4.77
C SER A 320 -19.84 16.40 -5.45
N ARG A 321 -20.31 17.63 -5.69
CA ARG A 321 -19.60 18.74 -6.36
C ARG A 321 -18.54 19.45 -5.50
N LEU A 322 -18.07 18.85 -4.41
CA LEU A 322 -16.98 19.40 -3.57
C LEU A 322 -15.58 18.94 -4.04
N ILE A 323 -15.53 18.10 -5.07
CA ILE A 323 -14.34 17.39 -5.51
C ILE A 323 -13.89 18.02 -6.83
N SER A 324 -12.74 18.70 -6.82
CA SER A 324 -11.95 18.81 -8.05
C SER A 324 -11.55 17.38 -8.44
N PRO A 325 -11.91 16.88 -9.64
CA PRO A 325 -11.58 15.53 -10.09
C PRO A 325 -10.06 15.23 -10.05
N ARG A 326 -9.20 16.25 -9.91
CA ARG A 326 -7.74 16.12 -9.88
C ARG A 326 -7.16 15.57 -8.57
N LEU A 327 -7.91 15.58 -7.46
CA LEU A 327 -7.41 15.11 -6.15
C LEU A 327 -7.75 13.64 -5.82
N LEU A 328 -8.63 13.03 -6.60
CA LEU A 328 -9.08 11.64 -6.46
C LEU A 328 -8.87 10.91 -7.80
N LEU A 329 -7.62 10.68 -8.21
CA LEU A 329 -7.37 9.97 -9.46
C LEU A 329 -6.17 9.01 -9.40
N GLN A 330 -6.48 7.81 -9.91
CA GLN A 330 -5.63 6.72 -10.37
C GLN A 330 -5.12 5.72 -9.32
N GLN A 331 -6.03 4.82 -8.94
CA GLN A 331 -5.65 3.44 -8.61
C GLN A 331 -5.56 2.63 -9.91
N SER A 332 -4.34 2.33 -10.32
CA SER A 332 -3.98 1.24 -11.24
C SER A 332 -2.83 0.49 -10.58
N ALA A 333 -3.09 -0.67 -9.99
CA ALA A 333 -2.07 -1.44 -9.28
C ALA A 333 -0.94 -1.86 -10.25
N LEU A 334 0.32 -1.49 -9.98
CA LEU A 334 1.48 -1.95 -10.76
C LEU A 334 2.78 -2.03 -9.94
N THR A 335 3.29 -3.26 -9.85
CA THR A 335 4.70 -3.73 -9.90
C THR A 335 5.63 -3.54 -8.69
N GLN A 336 5.74 -4.59 -7.85
CA GLN A 336 7.01 -5.26 -7.50
C GLN A 336 6.84 -6.79 -7.52
N PHE A 337 7.14 -7.42 -8.66
CA PHE A 337 7.09 -8.88 -8.79
C PHE A 337 8.29 -9.43 -9.59
N LEU A 338 9.51 -9.14 -9.10
CA LEU A 338 10.73 -9.77 -9.59
C LEU A 338 11.71 -9.98 -8.44
N SER A 339 11.56 -11.07 -7.68
CA SER A 339 12.73 -11.70 -7.01
C SER A 339 12.58 -13.17 -6.62
N LEU A 340 11.39 -13.80 -6.68
CA LEU A 340 11.23 -15.18 -6.21
C LEU A 340 11.04 -16.26 -7.28
N GLN A 341 11.06 -15.93 -8.58
CA GLN A 341 10.93 -16.94 -9.64
C GLN A 341 12.27 -17.49 -10.18
N SER A 342 13.42 -17.03 -9.69
CA SER A 342 14.74 -17.55 -10.11
C SER A 342 15.14 -18.91 -9.51
N LEU A 343 14.28 -19.54 -8.68
CA LEU A 343 14.52 -20.89 -8.15
C LEU A 343 13.76 -21.99 -8.94
N GLY A 344 13.32 -21.68 -10.16
CA GLY A 344 12.77 -22.65 -11.12
C GLY A 344 13.85 -23.55 -11.71
N ARG A 345 14.41 -24.44 -10.90
CA ARG A 345 15.11 -25.70 -11.21
C ARG A 345 15.73 -26.14 -9.89
N VAL A 346 15.04 -26.94 -9.08
CA VAL A 346 15.27 -28.39 -8.97
C VAL A 346 14.11 -29.02 -8.16
N TRP A 347 13.72 -30.22 -8.58
CA TRP A 347 13.03 -31.28 -7.84
C TRP A 347 11.50 -31.44 -7.99
N LYS A 348 11.19 -32.70 -8.30
CA LYS A 348 9.93 -33.42 -8.22
C LYS A 348 9.40 -33.49 -6.80
#